data_AF-A0A5C4YC72-F1
#
_entry.id   AF-A0A5C4YC72-F1
#
_cell.length_a   1.000
_cell.length_b   1.000
_cell.length_c   1.000
_cell.angle_alpha   90.00
_cell.angle_beta   90.00
_cell.angle_gamma   90.00
#
_symmetry.space_group_name_H-M   'P 1'
#
loop_
_entity.id
_entity.type
_entity.pdbx_description
1 polymer ?
#
loop_
_entity_poly.entity_id
_entity_poly.type
_entity_poly.pdbx_seq_one_letter_code
_entity_poly.pdbx_strand_id
1 'polypeptide(L)'
;IIAWIFGIDNASFPKQILSLPNFSSDNGLGAIFLELDIKSALNITMIPIILTFFITQLFDSIGTITGIGERGKIFDDAKDGEKKLGKTLMADATGSALGALGGTSTVTAFVESTTGVESGGRTGLTALVVAICFAFTLFLLPLFKAIPANA
;
A
#
# COMPACT_ATOMS: atom_id res chain seq x y z
N ILE A 1 -19.85 -15.16 0.90
CA ILE A 1 -20.82 -16.15 0.36
C ILE A 1 -21.84 -16.57 1.41
N ILE A 2 -21.42 -17.14 2.55
CA ILE A 2 -22.36 -17.53 3.63
C ILE A 2 -23.18 -16.32 4.11
N ALA A 3 -22.55 -15.17 4.34
CA ALA A 3 -23.25 -13.93 4.72
C ALA A 3 -24.32 -13.48 3.69
N TRP A 4 -24.09 -13.67 2.39
CA TRP A 4 -25.03 -13.30 1.32
C TRP A 4 -26.19 -14.28 1.16
N ILE A 5 -25.97 -15.57 1.45
CA ILE A 5 -27.01 -16.60 1.39
C ILE A 5 -27.95 -16.48 2.60
N PHE A 6 -27.39 -16.21 3.78
CA PHE A 6 -28.15 -16.13 5.02
C PHE A 6 -28.62 -14.71 5.37
N GLY A 7 -28.29 -13.71 4.54
CA GLY A 7 -28.74 -12.32 4.72
C GLY A 7 -28.23 -11.67 6.01
N ILE A 8 -27.08 -12.10 6.50
CA ILE A 8 -26.46 -11.55 7.71
C ILE A 8 -26.09 -10.09 7.43
N ASP A 9 -26.58 -9.17 8.27
CA ASP A 9 -26.34 -7.71 8.20
C ASP A 9 -26.71 -7.01 6.88
N ASN A 10 -27.89 -7.31 6.32
CA ASN A 10 -28.36 -6.74 5.04
C ASN A 10 -27.41 -7.01 3.85
N ALA A 11 -26.51 -7.99 3.96
CA ALA A 11 -25.58 -8.35 2.92
C ALA A 11 -26.35 -8.91 1.71
N SER A 12 -26.48 -8.08 0.67
CA SER A 12 -27.18 -8.42 -0.56
C SER A 12 -26.17 -8.80 -1.64
N PHE A 13 -26.55 -9.72 -2.53
CA PHE A 13 -25.72 -10.06 -3.68
C PHE A 13 -25.37 -8.78 -4.46
N PRO A 14 -24.10 -8.61 -4.89
CA PRO A 14 -23.68 -7.42 -5.61
C PRO A 14 -24.55 -7.25 -6.87
N LYS A 15 -25.22 -6.10 -6.99
CA LYS A 15 -26.12 -5.79 -8.12
C LYS A 15 -25.36 -5.67 -9.45
N GLN A 16 -24.06 -5.35 -9.39
CA GLN A 16 -23.12 -5.31 -10.51
C GLN A 16 -21.77 -5.82 -10.02
N ILE A 17 -21.09 -6.61 -10.83
CA ILE A 17 -19.75 -7.16 -10.51
C ILE A 17 -18.66 -6.21 -11.01
N LEU A 18 -18.93 -5.49 -12.11
CA LEU A 18 -18.00 -4.58 -12.75
C LEU A 18 -18.54 -3.15 -12.72
N SER A 19 -17.75 -2.19 -12.24
CA SER A 19 -18.01 -0.75 -12.35
C SER A 19 -16.79 -0.03 -12.92
N LEU A 20 -16.98 1.05 -13.67
CA LEU A 20 -15.87 1.92 -14.04
C LEU A 20 -15.37 2.67 -12.78
N PRO A 21 -14.04 2.76 -12.56
CA PRO A 21 -13.50 3.57 -11.48
C PRO A 21 -13.94 5.03 -11.61
N ASN A 22 -14.40 5.60 -10.51
CA ASN A 22 -14.86 6.98 -10.48
C ASN A 22 -13.68 7.93 -10.26
N PHE A 23 -13.27 8.64 -11.31
CA PHE A 23 -12.22 9.65 -11.26
C PHE A 23 -12.76 11.09 -11.09
N SER A 24 -14.07 11.25 -10.84
CA SER A 24 -14.69 12.58 -10.71
C SER A 24 -14.15 13.35 -9.50
N SER A 25 -14.11 14.69 -9.62
CA SER A 25 -13.58 15.58 -8.59
C SER A 25 -14.46 15.68 -7.34
N ASP A 26 -15.76 15.35 -7.44
CA ASP A 26 -16.72 15.60 -6.35
C ASP A 26 -16.82 14.42 -5.36
N ASN A 27 -16.61 13.18 -5.83
CA ASN A 27 -16.82 11.97 -5.05
C ASN A 27 -15.98 10.77 -5.52
N GLY A 28 -14.96 11.03 -6.35
CA GLY A 28 -14.06 10.03 -6.92
C GLY A 28 -12.62 10.25 -6.47
N LEU A 29 -11.68 9.56 -7.14
CA LEU A 29 -10.25 9.71 -6.87
C LEU A 29 -9.76 11.16 -7.03
N GLY A 30 -10.42 11.98 -7.86
CA GLY A 30 -10.07 13.39 -8.03
C GLY A 30 -10.24 14.25 -6.77
N ALA A 31 -11.11 13.84 -5.84
CA ALA A 31 -11.37 14.57 -4.60
C ALA A 31 -10.23 14.42 -3.56
N ILE A 32 -9.45 13.34 -3.66
CA ILE A 32 -8.36 13.02 -2.72
C ILE A 32 -6.98 13.22 -3.34
N PHE A 33 -6.91 13.29 -4.67
CA PHE A 33 -5.65 13.43 -5.39
C PHE A 33 -5.07 14.84 -5.19
N LEU A 34 -3.89 14.93 -4.60
CA LEU A 34 -3.20 16.19 -4.27
C LEU A 34 -3.94 17.14 -3.31
N GLU A 35 -5.00 16.68 -2.64
CA GLU A 35 -5.72 17.44 -1.62
C GLU A 35 -4.95 17.40 -0.28
N LEU A 36 -3.73 17.97 -0.29
CA LEU A 36 -2.81 17.96 0.85
C LEU A 36 -3.01 19.21 1.72
N ASP A 37 -3.35 19.00 2.98
CA ASP A 37 -3.41 20.08 3.97
C ASP A 37 -2.03 20.41 4.56
N ILE A 38 -1.15 20.99 3.73
CA ILE A 38 0.21 21.38 4.11
C ILE A 38 0.18 22.48 5.20
N LYS A 39 -0.83 23.36 5.17
CA LYS A 39 -0.94 24.46 6.13
C LYS A 39 -1.22 23.94 7.53
N SER A 40 -2.14 22.98 7.68
CA SER A 40 -2.39 22.33 8.96
C SER A 40 -1.22 21.45 9.38
N ALA A 41 -0.55 20.78 8.44
CA ALA A 41 0.63 19.96 8.75
C ALA A 41 1.79 20.76 9.35
N LEU A 42 1.96 22.02 8.96
CA LEU A 42 3.01 22.90 9.50
C LEU A 42 2.65 23.55 10.85
N ASN A 43 1.47 23.26 11.40
CA ASN A 43 1.11 23.74 12.72
C ASN A 43 2.02 23.10 13.79
N ILE A 44 2.42 23.89 14.80
CA ILE A 44 3.32 23.44 15.88
C ILE A 44 2.76 22.19 16.60
N THR A 45 1.44 22.08 16.71
CA THR A 45 0.77 20.91 17.32
C THR A 45 0.94 19.63 16.51
N MET A 46 1.14 19.74 15.19
CA MET A 46 1.31 18.57 14.29
C MET A 46 2.75 18.09 14.21
N ILE A 47 3.75 18.94 14.48
CA ILE A 47 5.18 18.58 14.45
C ILE A 47 5.50 17.28 15.23
N PRO A 48 5.10 17.12 16.52
CA PRO A 48 5.41 15.90 17.26
C PRO A 48 4.73 14.67 16.64
N ILE A 49 3.50 14.80 16.16
CA ILE A 49 2.75 13.71 15.52
C ILE A 49 3.48 13.26 14.24
N ILE A 50 3.83 14.21 13.37
CA ILE A 50 4.57 13.95 12.13
C ILE A 50 5.91 13.28 12.44
N LEU A 51 6.65 13.78 13.42
CA LEU A 51 7.95 13.21 13.79
C LEU A 51 7.82 11.78 14.33
N THR A 52 6.81 11.51 15.16
CA THR A 52 6.55 10.15 15.68
C THR A 52 6.20 9.19 14.53
N PHE A 53 5.30 9.56 13.63
CA PHE A 53 4.96 8.72 12.48
C PHE A 53 6.14 8.55 11.53
N PHE A 54 6.93 9.59 11.28
CA PHE A 54 8.13 9.52 10.45
C PHE A 54 9.16 8.54 11.02
N ILE A 55 9.47 8.62 12.32
CA ILE A 55 10.42 7.71 12.96
C ILE A 55 9.87 6.28 12.97
N THR A 56 8.57 6.11 13.23
CA THR A 56 7.92 4.79 13.19
C THR A 56 8.02 4.18 11.79
N GLN A 57 7.70 4.96 10.76
CA GLN A 57 7.79 4.54 9.36
C GLN A 57 9.24 4.24 8.95
N LEU A 58 10.20 5.04 9.39
CA LEU A 58 11.62 4.83 9.10
C LEU A 58 12.09 3.47 9.64
N PHE A 59 11.73 3.13 10.87
CA PHE A 59 12.10 1.84 11.46
C PHE A 59 11.34 0.67 10.86
N ASP A 60 10.07 0.85 10.49
CA ASP A 60 9.29 -0.16 9.78
C ASP A 60 9.91 -0.47 8.41
N SER A 61 10.20 0.56 7.60
CA SER A 61 10.84 0.39 6.29
C SER A 61 12.22 -0.27 6.40
N ILE A 62 13.08 0.19 7.33
CA ILE A 62 14.41 -0.42 7.53
C ILE A 62 14.27 -1.87 7.98
N GLY A 63 13.44 -2.15 8.99
CA GLY A 63 13.26 -3.49 9.55
C GLY A 63 12.70 -4.46 8.52
N THR A 64 11.70 -4.03 7.76
CA THR A 64 11.05 -4.85 6.73
C THR A 64 11.96 -5.09 5.54
N ILE A 65 12.62 -4.06 4.99
CA ILE A 65 13.51 -4.21 3.83
C ILE A 65 14.75 -5.05 4.18
N THR A 66 15.36 -4.83 5.35
CA THR A 66 16.50 -5.65 5.78
C THR A 66 16.09 -7.09 6.06
N GLY A 67 14.93 -7.31 6.68
CA GLY A 67 14.37 -8.64 6.90
C GLY A 67 14.09 -9.40 5.60
N ILE A 68 13.46 -8.77 4.62
CA ILE A 68 13.24 -9.34 3.29
C ILE A 68 14.57 -9.58 2.57
N GLY A 69 15.48 -8.62 2.66
CA GLY A 69 16.81 -8.67 2.04
C GLY A 69 17.63 -9.87 2.51
N GLU A 70 17.62 -10.15 3.80
CA GLU A 70 18.29 -11.29 4.43
C GLU A 70 17.69 -12.62 3.92
N ARG A 71 16.36 -12.75 3.94
CA ARG A 71 15.69 -13.98 3.44
C ARG A 71 15.91 -14.21 1.95
N GLY A 72 15.99 -13.13 1.17
CA GLY A 72 16.20 -13.16 -0.27
C GLY A 72 17.65 -13.18 -0.73
N LYS A 73 18.62 -13.04 0.18
CA LYS A 73 20.04 -12.82 -0.13
C LYS A 73 20.25 -11.66 -1.13
N ILE A 74 19.47 -10.60 -0.97
CA ILE A 74 19.42 -9.46 -1.92
C ILE A 74 20.63 -8.55 -1.75
N PHE A 75 21.12 -8.44 -0.51
CA PHE A 75 22.19 -7.53 -0.10
C PHE A 75 23.51 -8.22 0.27
N ASP A 76 23.64 -9.54 0.05
CA ASP A 76 24.82 -10.35 0.42
C ASP A 76 26.14 -9.93 -0.26
N ASP A 77 26.08 -9.08 -1.29
CA ASP A 77 27.27 -8.58 -1.97
C ASP A 77 28.03 -7.60 -1.06
N ALA A 78 29.22 -8.00 -0.60
CA ALA A 78 30.03 -7.19 0.31
C ALA A 78 30.48 -5.83 -0.26
N LYS A 79 30.43 -5.63 -1.58
CA LYS A 79 30.82 -4.35 -2.21
C LYS A 79 29.63 -3.46 -2.55
N ASP A 80 28.49 -4.06 -2.92
CA ASP A 80 27.32 -3.33 -3.42
C ASP A 80 26.05 -3.47 -2.56
N GLY A 81 26.08 -4.30 -1.51
CA GLY A 81 24.94 -4.59 -0.62
C GLY A 81 24.39 -3.35 0.07
N GLU A 82 25.26 -2.55 0.68
CA GLU A 82 24.87 -1.29 1.34
C GLU A 82 24.29 -0.28 0.35
N LYS A 83 24.90 -0.17 -0.85
CA LYS A 83 24.40 0.70 -1.92
C LYS A 83 23.04 0.24 -2.44
N LYS A 84 22.81 -1.07 -2.55
CA LYS A 84 21.51 -1.66 -2.92
C LYS A 84 20.47 -1.42 -1.83
N LEU A 85 20.82 -1.57 -0.56
CA LEU A 85 19.94 -1.28 0.56
C LEU A 85 19.52 0.20 0.55
N GLY A 86 20.47 1.12 0.40
CA GLY A 86 20.19 2.56 0.28
C GLY A 86 19.29 2.90 -0.91
N LYS A 87 19.51 2.28 -2.08
CA LYS A 87 18.61 2.43 -3.24
C LYS A 87 17.21 1.88 -2.98
N THR A 88 17.10 0.77 -2.25
CA THR A 88 15.82 0.14 -1.92
C THR A 88 15.04 1.01 -0.94
N LEU A 89 15.70 1.56 0.07
CA LEU A 89 15.12 2.52 1.02
C LEU A 89 14.69 3.82 0.33
N MET A 90 15.47 4.32 -0.65
CA MET A 90 15.06 5.47 -1.45
C MET A 90 13.84 5.17 -2.32
N ALA A 91 13.76 3.97 -2.91
CA ALA A 91 12.60 3.55 -3.70
C ALA A 91 11.34 3.44 -2.84
N ASP A 92 11.46 2.87 -1.63
CA ASP A 92 10.38 2.80 -0.65
C ASP A 92 9.89 4.20 -0.26
N ALA A 93 10.79 5.08 0.20
CA ALA A 93 10.44 6.45 0.58
C ALA A 93 9.81 7.26 -0.57
N THR A 94 10.31 7.10 -1.80
CA THR A 94 9.72 7.75 -2.99
C THR A 94 8.35 7.18 -3.28
N GLY A 95 8.16 5.87 -3.17
CA GLY A 95 6.88 5.21 -3.31
C GLY A 95 5.89 5.67 -2.25
N SER A 96 6.29 5.74 -0.98
CA SER A 96 5.47 6.24 0.13
C SER A 96 5.01 7.67 -0.13
N ALA A 97 5.92 8.55 -0.56
CA ALA A 97 5.61 9.93 -0.86
C ALA A 97 4.62 10.03 -2.03
N LEU A 98 4.89 9.35 -3.15
CA LEU A 98 4.00 9.36 -4.32
C LEU A 98 2.62 8.76 -4.02
N GLY A 99 2.55 7.70 -3.20
CA GLY A 99 1.28 7.13 -2.73
C GLY A 99 0.47 8.12 -1.90
N ALA A 100 1.15 8.83 -0.98
CA ALA A 100 0.52 9.88 -0.19
C ALA A 100 0.01 11.05 -1.05
N LEU A 101 0.77 11.48 -2.07
CA LEU A 101 0.32 12.48 -3.05
C LEU A 101 -0.93 12.03 -3.81
N GLY A 102 -1.07 10.72 -4.04
CA GLY A 102 -2.23 10.11 -4.68
C GLY A 102 -3.50 10.10 -3.83
N GLY A 103 -3.45 10.60 -2.59
CA GLY A 103 -4.59 10.63 -1.66
C GLY A 103 -4.71 9.38 -0.79
N THR A 104 -3.72 8.49 -0.80
CA THR A 104 -3.66 7.29 0.07
C THR A 104 -2.82 7.57 1.32
N SER A 105 -2.82 6.66 2.29
CA SER A 105 -1.78 6.65 3.33
C SER A 105 -0.42 6.29 2.74
N THR A 106 0.66 6.43 3.50
CA THR A 106 2.00 6.01 3.07
C THR A 106 2.00 4.52 2.72
N VAL A 107 2.53 4.19 1.54
CA VAL A 107 2.76 2.80 1.12
C VAL A 107 4.18 2.36 1.52
N THR A 108 4.36 1.09 1.82
CA THR A 108 5.66 0.52 2.25
C THR A 108 5.80 -0.93 1.76
N ALA A 109 7.01 -1.48 1.82
CA ALA A 109 7.24 -2.92 1.64
C ALA A 109 6.51 -3.74 2.72
N PHE A 110 5.90 -4.86 2.33
CA PHE A 110 5.19 -5.76 3.25
C PHE A 110 6.09 -6.89 3.76
N VAL A 111 6.17 -7.09 5.07
CA VAL A 111 7.02 -8.11 5.71
C VAL A 111 6.60 -9.55 5.32
N GLU A 112 5.33 -9.75 5.02
CA GLU A 112 4.77 -11.02 4.54
C GLU A 112 5.35 -11.44 3.17
N SER A 113 5.86 -10.48 2.40
CA SER A 113 6.51 -10.71 1.10
C SER A 113 7.82 -11.51 1.21
N THR A 114 8.38 -11.66 2.42
CA THR A 114 9.52 -12.55 2.70
C THR A 114 9.33 -13.94 2.09
N THR A 115 8.15 -14.54 2.26
CA THR A 115 7.81 -15.88 1.72
C THR A 115 7.86 -15.93 0.20
N GLY A 116 7.44 -14.84 -0.47
CA GLY A 116 7.49 -14.71 -1.92
C GLY A 116 8.93 -14.57 -2.44
N VAL A 117 9.78 -13.84 -1.73
CA VAL A 117 11.20 -13.67 -2.07
C VAL A 117 12.00 -14.95 -1.82
N GLU A 118 11.71 -15.68 -0.74
CA GLU A 118 12.26 -17.01 -0.46
C GLU A 118 11.90 -18.01 -1.57
N SER A 119 10.67 -17.94 -2.07
CA SER A 119 10.18 -18.77 -3.19
C SER A 119 10.74 -18.36 -4.56
N GLY A 120 11.56 -17.30 -4.65
CA GLY A 120 12.25 -16.88 -5.87
C GLY A 120 11.78 -15.55 -6.49
N GLY A 121 10.84 -14.84 -5.86
CA GLY A 121 10.33 -13.53 -6.29
C GLY A 121 11.30 -12.35 -6.11
N ARG A 122 12.54 -12.47 -6.59
CA ARG A 122 13.64 -11.53 -6.30
C ARG A 122 13.81 -10.38 -7.30
N THR A 123 13.17 -10.48 -8.47
CA THR A 123 13.36 -9.55 -9.60
C THR A 123 12.36 -8.38 -9.60
N GLY A 124 11.38 -8.38 -8.68
CA GLY A 124 10.30 -7.39 -8.65
C GLY A 124 9.16 -7.64 -9.65
N LEU A 125 9.29 -8.62 -10.56
CA LEU A 125 8.20 -8.97 -11.49
C LEU A 125 6.94 -9.43 -10.74
N THR A 126 7.10 -10.15 -9.63
CA THR A 126 6.00 -10.54 -8.74
C THR A 126 5.27 -9.32 -8.19
N ALA A 127 5.99 -8.29 -7.76
CA ALA A 127 5.40 -7.04 -7.29
C ALA A 127 4.63 -6.31 -8.40
N LEU A 128 5.15 -6.30 -9.64
CA LEU A 128 4.44 -5.71 -10.77
C LEU A 128 3.14 -6.44 -11.09
N VAL A 129 3.16 -7.78 -11.10
CA VAL A 129 1.97 -8.60 -11.33
C VAL A 129 0.93 -8.33 -10.25
N VAL A 130 1.34 -8.30 -8.97
CA VAL A 130 0.46 -7.96 -7.85
C VAL A 130 -0.14 -6.56 -8.01
N ALA A 131 0.67 -5.56 -8.36
CA ALA A 131 0.19 -4.19 -8.59
C ALA A 131 -0.87 -4.13 -9.71
N ILE A 132 -0.67 -4.85 -10.81
CA ILE A 132 -1.65 -4.96 -11.91
C ILE A 132 -2.93 -5.64 -11.41
N CYS A 133 -2.82 -6.74 -10.67
CA CYS A 133 -3.98 -7.40 -10.06
C CYS A 133 -4.76 -6.47 -9.13
N PHE A 134 -4.07 -5.67 -8.31
CA PHE A 134 -4.69 -4.66 -7.45
C PHE A 134 -5.33 -3.53 -8.26
N ALA A 135 -4.72 -3.09 -9.36
CA ALA A 135 -5.34 -2.11 -10.25
C ALA A 135 -6.66 -2.61 -10.84
N PHE A 136 -6.76 -3.91 -11.15
CA PHE A 136 -8.02 -4.52 -11.59
C PHE A 136 -9.11 -4.52 -10.51
N THR A 137 -8.75 -4.50 -9.22
CA THR A 137 -9.76 -4.47 -8.14
C THR A 137 -10.61 -3.20 -8.15
N LEU A 138 -10.11 -2.10 -8.73
CA LEU A 138 -10.89 -0.88 -8.94
C LEU A 138 -12.16 -1.14 -9.78
N PHE A 139 -12.14 -2.11 -10.69
CA PHE A 139 -13.33 -2.47 -11.46
C PHE A 139 -14.29 -3.35 -10.67
N LEU A 140 -13.79 -4.05 -9.64
CA LEU A 140 -14.55 -4.93 -8.76
C LEU A 140 -15.01 -4.24 -7.47
N LEU A 141 -14.87 -2.91 -7.37
CA LEU A 141 -15.39 -2.08 -6.26
C LEU A 141 -16.80 -2.45 -5.76
N PRO A 142 -17.83 -2.69 -6.61
CA PRO A 142 -19.16 -3.05 -6.14
C PRO A 142 -19.22 -4.43 -5.48
N LEU A 143 -18.31 -5.34 -5.82
CA LEU A 143 -18.16 -6.63 -5.14
C LEU A 143 -17.62 -6.44 -3.73
N PHE A 144 -16.58 -5.60 -3.57
CA PHE A 144 -16.00 -5.30 -2.25
C PHE A 144 -16.97 -4.54 -1.34
N LYS A 145 -17.77 -3.62 -1.90
CA LYS A 145 -18.83 -2.90 -1.14
C LYS A 145 -19.97 -3.81 -0.67
N ALA A 146 -20.15 -4.97 -1.29
CA ALA A 146 -21.16 -5.94 -0.87
C ALA A 146 -20.68 -6.82 0.31
N ILE A 147 -19.41 -6.72 0.72
CA ILE A 147 -18.87 -7.45 1.87
C ILE A 147 -19.29 -6.73 3.15
N PRO A 148 -19.95 -7.41 4.12
CA PRO A 148 -20.32 -6.81 5.39
C PRO A 148 -19.09 -6.39 6.19
N ALA A 149 -19.18 -5.26 6.90
CA ALA A 149 -18.03 -4.62 7.58
C ALA A 149 -17.45 -5.41 8.77
N ASN A 150 -18.16 -6.46 9.20
CA ASN A 150 -17.88 -7.30 10.36
C ASN A 150 -17.54 -8.75 9.97
N ALA A 151 -17.06 -8.94 8.74
CA ALA A 151 -16.49 -10.20 8.24
C ALA A 151 -15.04 -10.41 8.68
#